data_AF-A0A515DCU6-F1
#
_entry.id   AF-A0A515DCU6-F1
#
_cell.length_a   1.000
_cell.length_b   1.000
_cell.length_c   1.000
_cell.angle_alpha   90.00
_cell.angle_beta   90.00
_cell.angle_gamma   90.00
#
_symmetry.space_group_name_H-M   'P 1'
#
loop_
_entity.id
_entity.type
_entity.pdbx_description
1 polymer ?
#
loop_
_entity_poly.entity_id
_entity_poly.type
_entity_poly.pdbx_seq_one_letter_code
_entity_poly.pdbx_strand_id
1 'polypeptide(L)'
;MRITFWASLLLVLCAFQTAQADDAVPGRSNPAAVRAAAKSWAPLEVQSPSGTHYSVWVVRDASIPVGATPDNIEVVAEIGKRGLIFIDSYPSISGGMSYCQAGRERFLRIASIARKLAVETFHVKLESCRDDIELASAGIEWLPESATLRIHWLQGPAGLGTPEVRSIHIGPGATPD
;
A
#
# COMPACT_ATOMS: atom_id res chain seq x y z
N MET A 1 79.66 14.43 26.57
CA MET A 1 79.81 13.68 25.30
C MET A 1 78.83 12.50 25.33
N ARG A 2 77.93 12.42 24.32
CA ARG A 2 77.09 11.26 23.88
C ARG A 2 76.03 10.78 24.89
N ILE A 3 74.71 11.00 24.80
CA ILE A 3 73.65 10.84 23.76
C ILE A 3 73.49 9.40 23.21
N THR A 4 72.22 8.94 23.22
CA THR A 4 71.54 7.77 22.59
C THR A 4 71.28 6.57 23.53
N PHE A 5 70.15 5.83 23.58
CA PHE A 5 68.96 5.60 22.73
C PHE A 5 67.68 5.40 23.61
N TRP A 6 66.49 5.98 23.29
CA TRP A 6 65.27 5.37 22.66
C TRP A 6 64.88 3.96 23.13
N ALA A 7 63.62 3.50 23.22
CA ALA A 7 62.24 3.99 23.27
C ALA A 7 61.37 2.70 23.38
N SER A 8 60.09 2.84 23.74
CA SER A 8 59.01 1.87 23.46
C SER A 8 58.81 0.71 24.45
N LEU A 9 57.97 0.95 25.46
CA LEU A 9 57.19 -0.09 26.13
C LEU A 9 55.69 0.20 25.87
N LEU A 10 55.17 -0.32 24.76
CA LEU A 10 53.75 -0.29 24.40
C LEU A 10 53.30 -1.75 24.27
N LEU A 11 53.06 -2.38 25.41
CA LEU A 11 52.50 -3.73 25.48
C LEU A 11 50.97 -3.64 25.55
N VAL A 12 50.38 -3.69 24.35
CA VAL A 12 49.19 -4.49 24.01
C VAL A 12 48.07 -4.47 25.06
N LEU A 13 47.21 -3.46 24.96
CA LEU A 13 45.81 -3.53 25.39
C LEU A 13 45.06 -4.49 24.44
N CYS A 14 45.20 -5.80 24.67
CA CYS A 14 44.30 -6.78 24.08
C CYS A 14 42.97 -6.71 24.84
N ALA A 15 41.97 -6.21 24.12
CA ALA A 15 40.58 -6.17 24.53
C ALA A 15 40.06 -7.57 24.90
N PHE A 16 39.82 -7.80 26.19
CA PHE A 16 38.76 -8.69 26.61
C PHE A 16 37.49 -7.84 26.76
N GLN A 17 36.91 -7.46 25.62
CA GLN A 17 35.47 -7.20 25.62
C GLN A 17 34.83 -8.59 25.70
N THR A 18 34.32 -8.92 26.88
CA THR A 18 33.32 -9.97 26.99
C THR A 18 32.16 -9.55 26.11
N ALA A 19 32.07 -10.12 24.91
CA ALA A 19 30.82 -10.14 24.19
C ALA A 19 29.83 -10.84 25.12
N GLN A 20 28.93 -10.07 25.73
CA GLN A 20 27.69 -10.63 26.23
C GLN A 20 27.01 -11.15 24.97
N ALA A 21 27.11 -12.46 24.76
CA ALA A 21 26.13 -13.16 23.96
C ALA A 21 24.80 -12.91 24.68
N ASP A 22 24.03 -11.95 24.16
CA ASP A 22 22.58 -12.03 24.35
C ASP A 22 22.20 -13.39 23.77
N ASP A 23 21.80 -14.29 24.64
CA ASP A 23 21.18 -15.55 24.27
C ASP A 23 19.97 -15.20 23.40
N ALA A 24 20.18 -15.19 22.08
CA ALA A 24 19.12 -15.13 21.11
C ALA A 24 18.32 -16.41 21.29
N VAL A 25 17.23 -16.33 22.07
CA VAL A 25 16.23 -17.39 22.19
C VAL A 25 15.80 -17.76 20.77
N PRO A 26 16.13 -18.97 20.28
CA PRO A 26 15.73 -19.37 18.94
C PRO A 26 14.22 -19.65 18.99
N GLY A 27 13.44 -18.82 18.30
CA GLY A 27 12.01 -19.07 18.12
C GLY A 27 11.05 -17.89 18.21
N ARG A 28 11.52 -16.65 18.40
CA ARG A 28 10.61 -15.49 18.37
C ARG A 28 11.21 -14.30 17.65
N SER A 29 11.38 -14.44 16.32
CA SER A 29 11.35 -13.28 15.43
C SER A 29 9.93 -12.72 15.46
N ASN A 30 9.57 -11.96 16.48
CA ASN A 30 8.42 -11.08 16.35
C ASN A 30 8.75 -10.16 15.17
N PRO A 31 8.01 -10.20 14.05
CA PRO A 31 8.24 -9.25 12.98
C PRO A 31 8.13 -7.85 13.60
N ALA A 32 9.09 -6.97 13.28
CA ALA A 32 9.08 -5.60 13.76
C ALA A 32 7.66 -5.04 13.55
N ALA A 33 7.06 -4.49 14.61
CA ALA A 33 5.69 -4.00 14.57
C ALA A 33 5.55 -2.99 13.43
N VAL A 34 4.96 -3.43 12.31
CA VAL A 34 4.76 -2.58 11.15
C VAL A 34 3.71 -1.57 11.55
N ARG A 35 4.12 -0.31 11.74
CA ARG A 35 3.21 0.76 12.10
C ARG A 35 2.32 1.07 10.91
N ALA A 36 1.01 1.13 11.18
CA ALA A 36 0.02 1.68 10.29
C ALA A 36 0.39 3.12 9.88
N ALA A 37 0.25 3.46 8.61
CA ALA A 37 0.39 4.85 8.18
C ALA A 37 -0.72 5.72 8.80
N ALA A 38 -0.39 6.95 9.22
CA ALA A 38 -1.43 7.94 9.46
C ALA A 38 -2.15 8.27 8.14
N LYS A 39 -3.47 8.52 8.18
CA LYS A 39 -4.22 9.01 7.02
C LYS A 39 -3.51 10.25 6.48
N SER A 40 -2.91 10.11 5.31
CA SER A 40 -2.06 11.12 4.69
C SER A 40 -2.29 11.09 3.20
N TRP A 41 -2.05 12.23 2.55
CA TRP A 41 -2.10 12.32 1.09
C TRP A 41 -0.71 12.09 0.53
N ALA A 42 -0.60 11.27 -0.50
CA ALA A 42 0.65 10.98 -1.19
C ALA A 42 0.44 11.06 -2.72
N PRO A 43 1.44 11.55 -3.48
CA PRO A 43 1.39 11.49 -4.93
C PRO A 43 1.62 10.05 -5.40
N LEU A 44 0.89 9.67 -6.44
CA LEU A 44 1.03 8.41 -7.15
C LEU A 44 1.12 8.69 -8.65
N GLU A 45 2.16 8.16 -9.29
CA GLU A 45 2.34 8.29 -10.74
C GLU A 45 1.55 7.19 -11.45
N VAL A 46 0.62 7.59 -12.32
CA VAL A 46 -0.25 6.69 -13.08
C VAL A 46 -0.16 7.03 -14.57
N GLN A 47 0.12 6.03 -15.40
CA GLN A 47 0.08 6.17 -16.85
C GLN A 47 -1.26 5.69 -17.38
N SER A 48 -2.02 6.57 -18.03
CA SER A 48 -3.30 6.24 -18.64
C SER A 48 -3.15 5.39 -19.91
N PRO A 49 -4.24 4.75 -20.40
CA PRO A 49 -4.22 3.99 -21.64
C PRO A 49 -3.89 4.87 -22.86
N SER A 50 -4.16 6.18 -22.78
CA SER A 50 -3.75 7.16 -23.81
C SER A 50 -2.25 7.48 -23.79
N GLY A 51 -1.49 6.95 -22.82
CA GLY A 51 -0.07 7.22 -22.63
C GLY A 51 0.22 8.47 -21.80
N THR A 52 -0.80 9.23 -21.40
CA THR A 52 -0.64 10.43 -20.55
C THR A 52 -0.23 10.03 -19.13
N HIS A 53 0.80 10.67 -18.60
CA HIS A 53 1.24 10.50 -17.21
C HIS A 53 0.52 11.48 -16.29
N TYR A 54 -0.01 10.98 -15.18
CA TYR A 54 -0.67 11.75 -14.14
C TYR A 54 0.01 11.55 -12.80
N SER A 55 0.29 12.64 -12.09
CA SER A 55 0.64 12.61 -10.67
C SER A 55 -0.64 12.82 -9.86
N VAL A 56 -1.22 11.73 -9.38
CA VAL A 56 -2.51 11.70 -8.68
C VAL A 56 -2.28 11.74 -7.18
N TRP A 57 -2.85 12.73 -6.50
CA TRP A 57 -2.84 12.76 -5.03
C TRP A 57 -3.90 11.81 -4.49
N VAL A 58 -3.46 10.77 -3.77
CA VAL A 58 -4.30 9.71 -3.24
C VAL A 58 -4.26 9.67 -1.71
N VAL A 59 -5.34 9.18 -1.10
CA VAL A 59 -5.39 8.96 0.35
C VAL A 59 -4.71 7.65 0.69
N ARG A 60 -3.71 7.70 1.57
CA ARG A 60 -2.98 6.54 2.07
C ARG A 60 -3.76 5.89 3.22
N ASP A 61 -4.07 4.62 3.05
CA ASP A 61 -4.77 3.83 4.06
C ASP A 61 -3.85 3.41 5.22
N ALA A 62 -4.43 3.21 6.39
CA ALA A 62 -3.71 2.79 7.59
C ALA A 62 -3.26 1.33 7.55
N SER A 63 -3.82 0.48 6.68
CA SER A 63 -3.37 -0.89 6.47
C SER A 63 -2.06 -0.99 5.68
N ILE A 64 -1.64 0.10 5.02
CA ILE A 64 -0.40 0.15 4.24
C ILE A 64 0.79 0.44 5.17
N PRO A 65 1.89 -0.35 5.11
CA PRO A 65 3.12 -0.07 5.86
C PRO A 65 3.66 1.33 5.60
N VAL A 66 4.25 1.98 6.61
CA VAL A 66 4.97 3.26 6.41
C VAL A 66 6.09 3.08 5.37
N GLY A 67 6.15 3.99 4.38
CA GLY A 67 7.17 3.96 3.33
C GLY A 67 6.95 2.95 2.18
N ALA A 68 5.95 2.05 2.28
CA ALA A 68 5.58 1.19 1.17
C ALA A 68 5.13 2.00 -0.06
N THR A 69 5.71 1.67 -1.20
CA THR A 69 5.25 2.07 -2.53
C THR A 69 4.31 1.00 -3.08
N PRO A 70 3.42 1.34 -4.01
CA PRO A 70 2.63 0.32 -4.67
C PRO A 70 3.52 -0.64 -5.43
N ASP A 71 3.15 -1.92 -5.43
CA ASP A 71 3.83 -2.97 -6.16
C ASP A 71 3.22 -3.20 -7.56
N ASN A 72 1.98 -2.75 -7.77
CA ASN A 72 1.32 -2.71 -9.07
C ASN A 72 0.32 -1.54 -9.13
N ILE A 73 0.15 -0.99 -10.33
CA ILE A 73 -0.88 -0.02 -10.66
C ILE A 73 -1.51 -0.46 -11.98
N GLU A 74 -2.80 -0.74 -11.97
CA GLU A 74 -3.59 -1.18 -13.10
C GLU A 74 -4.62 -0.12 -13.44
N VAL A 75 -4.64 0.39 -14.66
CA VAL A 75 -5.68 1.33 -15.08
C VAL A 75 -6.89 0.58 -15.61
N VAL A 76 -8.03 0.80 -14.98
CA VAL A 76 -9.31 0.20 -15.38
C VAL A 76 -9.96 0.99 -16.51
N ALA A 77 -9.99 2.32 -16.39
CA ALA A 77 -10.57 3.18 -17.41
C ALA A 77 -10.09 4.63 -17.31
N GLU A 78 -10.05 5.30 -18.46
CA GLU A 78 -9.95 6.76 -18.57
C GLU A 78 -11.30 7.30 -19.06
N ILE A 79 -11.95 8.15 -18.27
CA ILE A 79 -13.27 8.74 -18.59
C ILE A 79 -13.04 10.09 -19.28
N GLY A 80 -12.60 10.00 -20.53
CA GLY A 80 -12.08 11.16 -21.28
C GLY A 80 -11.03 11.93 -20.46
N LYS A 81 -10.88 13.23 -20.72
CA LYS A 81 -9.91 14.07 -19.99
C LYS A 81 -10.40 14.55 -18.62
N ARG A 82 -11.24 13.76 -17.94
CA ARG A 82 -11.95 14.19 -16.72
C ARG A 82 -11.78 13.27 -15.53
N GLY A 83 -11.76 11.96 -15.75
CA GLY A 83 -11.65 10.96 -14.68
C GLY A 83 -10.68 9.84 -15.03
N LEU A 84 -10.04 9.29 -14.00
CA LEU A 84 -9.20 8.10 -14.10
C LEU A 84 -9.66 7.08 -13.05
N ILE A 85 -9.94 5.85 -13.48
CA ILE A 85 -10.23 4.71 -12.61
C ILE A 85 -9.02 3.79 -12.65
N PHE A 86 -8.43 3.51 -11.50
CA PHE A 86 -7.27 2.63 -11.43
C PHE A 86 -7.28 1.84 -10.13
N ILE A 87 -6.50 0.76 -10.12
CA ILE A 87 -6.28 -0.11 -8.98
C ILE A 87 -4.81 -0.01 -8.62
N ASP A 88 -4.52 0.27 -7.37
CA ASP A 88 -3.17 0.16 -6.82
C ASP A 88 -3.15 -0.93 -5.75
N SER A 89 -2.00 -1.58 -5.64
CA SER A 89 -1.79 -2.62 -4.65
C SER A 89 -0.52 -2.36 -3.84
N TYR A 90 -0.53 -2.81 -2.60
CA TYR A 90 0.58 -2.69 -1.66
C TYR A 90 0.79 -4.01 -0.94
N PRO A 91 2.00 -4.26 -0.39
CA PRO A 91 2.17 -5.31 0.60
C PRO A 91 1.25 -5.05 1.80
N SER A 92 0.54 -6.10 2.24
CA SER A 92 -0.33 -6.00 3.42
C SER A 92 0.48 -6.09 4.71
N ILE A 93 0.08 -5.31 5.71
CA ILE A 93 0.41 -5.65 7.10
C ILE A 93 -0.44 -6.86 7.48
N SER A 94 0.17 -7.90 8.04
CA SER A 94 -0.58 -9.06 8.52
C SER A 94 -1.54 -8.67 9.66
N GLY A 95 -2.80 -9.09 9.55
CA GLY A 95 -3.82 -8.96 10.59
C GLY A 95 -3.83 -10.14 11.56
N GLY A 96 -4.95 -10.31 12.27
CA GLY A 96 -5.16 -11.44 13.18
C GLY A 96 -5.47 -12.78 12.50
N MET A 97 -5.78 -12.76 11.20
CA MET A 97 -6.02 -13.98 10.42
C MET A 97 -4.72 -14.63 9.97
N SER A 98 -4.58 -15.92 10.27
CA SER A 98 -3.42 -16.74 9.86
C SER A 98 -3.38 -17.02 8.34
N TYR A 99 -4.47 -16.75 7.61
CA TYR A 99 -4.63 -17.10 6.20
C TYR A 99 -5.33 -16.00 5.41
N CYS A 100 -4.67 -14.87 5.22
CA CYS A 100 -5.03 -14.02 4.10
C CYS A 100 -4.33 -14.55 2.84
N GLN A 101 -5.10 -15.11 1.91
CA GLN A 101 -4.57 -15.57 0.62
C GLN A 101 -4.09 -14.40 -0.25
N ALA A 102 -4.64 -13.20 -0.06
CA ALA A 102 -4.32 -12.04 -0.89
C ALA A 102 -2.89 -11.52 -0.67
N GLY A 103 -2.37 -11.56 0.57
CA GLY A 103 -1.05 -11.02 0.94
C GLY A 103 -0.85 -9.52 0.66
N ARG A 104 -1.90 -8.84 0.18
CA ARG A 104 -1.86 -7.51 -0.42
C ARG A 104 -3.06 -6.69 0.03
N GLU A 105 -2.84 -5.39 0.06
CA GLU A 105 -3.90 -4.40 0.17
C GLU A 105 -4.15 -3.87 -1.24
N ARG A 106 -5.34 -4.11 -1.81
CA ARG A 106 -5.72 -3.57 -3.13
C ARG A 106 -6.82 -2.55 -2.98
N PHE A 107 -6.69 -1.43 -3.67
CA PHE A 107 -7.65 -0.34 -3.65
C PHE A 107 -8.09 -0.03 -5.06
N LEU A 108 -9.40 0.14 -5.25
CA LEU A 108 -9.90 0.82 -6.43
C LEU A 108 -9.99 2.30 -6.10
N ARG A 109 -9.46 3.13 -7.00
CA ARG A 109 -9.49 4.58 -6.88
C ARG A 109 -10.14 5.22 -8.10
N ILE A 110 -10.88 6.28 -7.84
CA ILE A 110 -11.42 7.19 -8.86
C ILE A 110 -10.83 8.56 -8.57
N ALA A 111 -10.14 9.13 -9.56
CA ALA A 111 -9.53 10.44 -9.47
C ALA A 111 -10.10 11.40 -10.51
N SER A 112 -10.26 12.66 -10.11
CA SER A 112 -10.54 13.74 -11.06
C SER A 112 -9.22 14.20 -11.68
N ILE A 113 -9.17 14.19 -13.01
CA ILE A 113 -8.05 14.73 -13.82
C ILE A 113 -8.48 15.96 -14.64
N ALA A 114 -9.67 16.50 -14.37
CA ALA A 114 -10.21 17.66 -15.10
C ALA A 114 -9.52 18.98 -14.76
N ARG A 115 -8.77 19.03 -13.65
CA ARG A 115 -8.07 20.22 -13.15
C ARG A 115 -6.56 20.02 -13.27
N LYS A 116 -5.79 21.10 -13.09
CA LYS A 116 -4.32 21.08 -13.12
C LYS A 116 -3.72 20.09 -12.10
N LEU A 117 -4.40 19.91 -10.96
CA LEU A 117 -4.03 18.94 -9.95
C LEU A 117 -4.98 17.74 -10.06
N ALA A 118 -4.42 16.55 -10.30
CA ALA A 118 -5.18 15.30 -10.25
C ALA A 118 -5.32 14.85 -8.79
N VAL A 119 -6.56 14.61 -8.35
CA VAL A 119 -6.86 14.28 -6.96
C VAL A 119 -7.88 13.16 -6.92
N GLU A 120 -7.66 12.19 -6.04
CA GLU A 120 -8.63 11.17 -5.69
C GLU A 120 -9.94 11.79 -5.20
N THR A 121 -11.05 11.36 -5.77
CA THR A 121 -12.41 11.73 -5.34
C THR A 121 -13.09 10.60 -4.59
N PHE A 122 -12.62 9.36 -4.78
CA PHE A 122 -13.14 8.17 -4.12
C PHE A 122 -12.14 7.04 -4.14
N HIS A 123 -12.21 6.21 -3.10
CA HIS A 123 -11.58 4.90 -3.12
C HIS A 123 -12.45 3.87 -2.38
N VAL A 124 -12.19 2.60 -2.65
CA VAL A 124 -12.68 1.48 -1.84
C VAL A 124 -11.63 0.37 -1.81
N LYS A 125 -11.55 -0.34 -0.68
CA LYS A 125 -10.73 -1.54 -0.57
C LYS A 125 -11.34 -2.69 -1.35
N LEU A 126 -10.52 -3.31 -2.18
CA LEU A 126 -10.86 -4.50 -2.96
C LEU A 126 -10.42 -5.77 -2.25
N GLU A 127 -9.22 -5.74 -1.65
CA GLU A 127 -8.62 -6.86 -0.94
C GLU A 127 -7.84 -6.32 0.26
N SER A 128 -7.99 -6.95 1.43
CA SER A 128 -7.24 -6.60 2.64
C SER A 128 -7.11 -7.80 3.56
N CYS A 129 -5.89 -8.10 3.98
CA CYS A 129 -5.64 -9.13 4.98
C CYS A 129 -5.95 -8.67 6.39
N ARG A 130 -5.97 -7.36 6.61
CA ARG A 130 -6.20 -6.77 7.92
C ARG A 130 -7.68 -6.62 8.21
N ASP A 131 -8.45 -6.25 7.19
CA ASP A 131 -9.88 -5.98 7.31
C ASP A 131 -10.73 -7.14 6.77
N ASP A 132 -10.10 -8.28 6.47
CA ASP A 132 -10.74 -9.49 5.94
C ASP A 132 -11.61 -9.21 4.70
N ILE A 133 -11.06 -8.49 3.73
CA ILE A 133 -11.76 -8.16 2.48
C ILE A 133 -11.23 -9.05 1.38
N GLU A 134 -12.13 -9.74 0.68
CA GLU A 134 -11.79 -10.67 -0.41
C GLU A 134 -12.66 -10.39 -1.63
N LEU A 135 -11.99 -10.04 -2.74
CA LEU A 135 -12.62 -9.81 -4.02
C LEU A 135 -13.00 -11.13 -4.68
N ALA A 136 -14.16 -11.19 -5.35
CA ALA A 136 -14.48 -12.33 -6.20
C ALA A 136 -13.59 -12.37 -7.45
N SER A 137 -13.48 -13.53 -8.10
CA SER A 137 -12.91 -13.62 -9.44
C SER A 137 -14.04 -13.58 -10.47
N ALA A 138 -14.12 -12.64 -11.43
CA ALA A 138 -13.22 -11.53 -11.81
C ALA A 138 -13.41 -10.21 -11.03
N GLY A 139 -14.43 -10.12 -10.18
CA GLY A 139 -14.50 -9.14 -9.08
C GLY A 139 -14.83 -7.69 -9.43
N ILE A 140 -14.38 -7.17 -10.57
CA ILE A 140 -14.58 -5.79 -10.99
C ILE A 140 -15.01 -5.77 -12.45
N GLU A 141 -16.05 -5.00 -12.74
CA GLU A 141 -16.59 -4.83 -14.08
C GLU A 141 -16.83 -3.34 -14.36
N TRP A 142 -16.22 -2.83 -15.43
CA TRP A 142 -16.48 -1.48 -15.93
C TRP A 142 -17.45 -1.55 -17.12
N LEU A 143 -18.58 -0.86 -16.99
CA LEU A 143 -19.65 -0.76 -17.99
C LEU A 143 -19.61 0.66 -18.59
N PRO A 144 -18.88 0.89 -19.69
CA PRO A 144 -18.66 2.22 -20.25
C PRO A 144 -19.96 2.87 -20.75
N GLU A 145 -20.92 2.08 -21.26
CA GLU A 145 -22.18 2.57 -21.83
C GLU A 145 -23.05 3.29 -20.79
N SER A 146 -22.99 2.82 -19.54
CA SER A 146 -23.73 3.39 -18.42
C SER A 146 -22.83 4.12 -17.41
N ALA A 147 -21.54 4.32 -17.74
CA ALA A 147 -20.51 4.85 -16.85
C ALA A 147 -20.58 4.23 -15.44
N THR A 148 -20.78 2.92 -15.38
CA THR A 148 -21.03 2.21 -14.12
C THR A 148 -19.90 1.24 -13.83
N LEU A 149 -19.37 1.29 -12.61
CA LEU A 149 -18.45 0.30 -12.10
C LEU A 149 -19.19 -0.64 -11.15
N ARG A 150 -19.05 -1.94 -11.36
CA ARG A 150 -19.54 -2.97 -10.44
C ARG A 150 -18.37 -3.65 -9.76
N ILE A 151 -18.53 -3.87 -8.46
CA ILE A 151 -17.55 -4.54 -7.63
C ILE A 151 -18.26 -5.67 -6.90
N HIS A 152 -17.69 -6.86 -6.99
CA HIS A 152 -18.19 -8.11 -6.44
C HIS A 152 -17.16 -8.64 -5.44
N TRP A 153 -17.55 -8.66 -4.18
CA TRP A 153 -16.75 -9.26 -3.11
C TRP A 153 -17.32 -10.63 -2.72
N LEU A 154 -16.43 -11.57 -2.43
CA LEU A 154 -16.77 -12.76 -1.65
C LEU A 154 -16.97 -12.40 -0.18
N GLN A 155 -16.17 -11.43 0.29
CA GLN A 155 -16.28 -10.83 1.61
C GLN A 155 -16.04 -9.32 1.51
N GLY A 156 -17.12 -8.55 1.62
CA GLY A 156 -17.11 -7.11 1.39
C GLY A 156 -16.79 -6.27 2.63
N PRO A 157 -16.57 -4.95 2.45
CA PRO A 157 -16.33 -4.02 3.54
C PRO A 157 -17.47 -3.90 4.57
N ALA A 158 -18.68 -4.36 4.23
CA ALA A 158 -19.84 -4.30 5.12
C ALA A 158 -19.79 -5.27 6.31
N GLY A 159 -18.99 -6.35 6.25
CA GLY A 159 -18.88 -7.30 7.34
C GLY A 159 -18.25 -8.64 6.98
N LEU A 160 -17.85 -9.38 8.02
CA LEU A 160 -17.23 -10.70 7.88
C LEU A 160 -18.20 -11.72 7.28
N GLY A 161 -17.71 -12.51 6.32
CA GLY A 161 -18.45 -13.61 5.68
C GLY A 161 -19.61 -13.21 4.77
N THR A 162 -19.79 -11.92 4.46
CA THR A 162 -20.90 -11.46 3.62
C THR A 162 -20.42 -11.08 2.21
N PRO A 163 -20.87 -11.82 1.18
CA PRO A 163 -20.72 -11.37 -0.20
C PRO A 163 -21.43 -10.04 -0.41
N GLU A 164 -20.80 -9.15 -1.15
CA GLU A 164 -21.32 -7.81 -1.43
C GLU A 164 -21.20 -7.50 -2.93
N VAL A 165 -22.22 -6.84 -3.47
CA VAL A 165 -22.14 -6.22 -4.79
C VAL A 165 -22.40 -4.74 -4.65
N ARG A 166 -21.47 -3.91 -5.13
CA ARG A 166 -21.64 -2.46 -5.17
C ARG A 166 -21.59 -1.96 -6.60
N SER A 167 -22.56 -1.13 -6.95
CA SER A 167 -22.61 -0.44 -8.24
C SER A 167 -22.36 1.04 -8.01
N ILE A 168 -21.35 1.58 -8.69
CA ILE A 168 -20.92 2.98 -8.56
C ILE A 168 -21.14 3.64 -9.92
N HIS A 169 -22.01 4.65 -9.95
CA HIS A 169 -22.22 5.44 -11.16
C HIS A 169 -21.26 6.64 -11.17
N ILE A 170 -20.47 6.78 -12.23
CA ILE A 170 -19.44 7.82 -12.33
C ILE A 170 -19.92 8.93 -13.26
N GLY A 171 -20.51 9.98 -12.68
CA GLY A 171 -21.05 11.13 -13.38
C GLY A 171 -20.28 12.43 -13.14
N PRO A 172 -20.46 13.45 -14.01
CA PRO A 172 -19.92 14.79 -13.79
C PRO A 172 -20.58 15.42 -12.54
N GLY A 173 -19.89 15.37 -11.40
CA GLY A 173 -20.35 15.97 -10.14
C GLY A 173 -20.81 14.98 -9.07
N ALA A 174 -20.71 13.66 -9.31
CA ALA A 174 -20.99 12.68 -8.27
C ALA A 174 -19.85 12.68 -7.24
N THR A 175 -20.12 13.14 -6.01
CA THR A 175 -19.61 12.42 -4.85
C THR A 175 -20.21 11.03 -4.92
N PRO A 176 -19.42 9.96 -5.09
CA PRO A 176 -19.97 8.62 -5.02
C PRO A 176 -20.52 8.39 -3.61
N ASP A 177 -21.82 8.05 -3.57
CA ASP A 177 -22.53 7.65 -2.35
C ASP A 177 -22.03 6.30 -1.82
#